data_AF-A0A9D7NFJ6-F1
#
_entry.id   AF-A0A9D7NFJ6-F1
#
_cell.length_a   1.000
_cell.length_b   1.000
_cell.length_c   1.000
_cell.angle_alpha   90.00
_cell.angle_beta   90.00
_cell.angle_gamma   90.00
#
_symmetry.space_group_name_H-M   'P 1'
#
loop_
_entity.id
_entity.type
_entity.pdbx_description
1 polymer ?
#
loop_
_entity_poly.entity_id
_entity_poly.type
_entity_poly.pdbx_seq_one_letter_code
_entity_poly.pdbx_strand_id
1 'polypeptide(L)'
;MHLELIPIDELRHLYTYLINYAVQQSNSGDNQFYQELFELYRFLLEKSILIKNDSLTQWTFTNIITVGIRTKNYAWTEQFIQENNHFLLPELRQNVVTYNLANLHFEKKDYASALRMLHNVEFTDSFYHLSAKFIQLKIYYVLHETEALLALIQTTRRFLQRNRQLSTYQKKSSLHFLTLLQKLTQATILQSLYQVPKAHYHKLKKDYLQMSPLANKQWLEEMIEELNP
;
A
#
# COMPACT_ATOMS: atom_id res chain seq x y z
N MET A 1 26.49 -12.72 14.98
CA MET A 1 25.93 -13.67 14.00
C MET A 1 26.88 -13.70 12.82
N HIS A 2 27.52 -14.86 12.54
CA HIS A 2 28.58 -15.00 11.51
C HIS A 2 27.98 -14.99 10.09
N LEU A 3 27.47 -13.84 9.66
CA LEU A 3 26.90 -13.65 8.33
C LEU A 3 27.93 -13.79 7.20
N GLU A 4 29.22 -13.65 7.52
CA GLU A 4 30.34 -13.79 6.58
C GLU A 4 30.58 -15.24 6.12
N LEU A 5 29.98 -16.22 6.81
CA LEU A 5 30.12 -17.65 6.48
C LEU A 5 29.00 -18.17 5.57
N ILE A 6 27.94 -17.39 5.36
CA ILE A 6 26.79 -17.79 4.53
C ILE A 6 26.96 -17.19 3.14
N PRO A 7 26.91 -17.98 2.05
CA PRO A 7 26.95 -17.47 0.70
C PRO A 7 25.89 -16.38 0.47
N ILE A 8 26.26 -15.32 -0.25
CA ILE A 8 25.39 -14.15 -0.44
C ILE A 8 24.05 -14.52 -1.11
N ASP A 9 24.04 -15.55 -1.94
CA ASP A 9 22.82 -16.06 -2.58
C ASP A 9 21.91 -16.81 -1.59
N GLU A 10 22.47 -17.56 -0.64
CA GLU A 10 21.70 -18.18 0.45
C GLU A 10 21.10 -17.14 1.39
N LEU A 11 21.87 -16.09 1.72
CA LEU A 11 21.36 -14.94 2.46
C LEU A 11 20.18 -14.30 1.73
N ARG A 12 20.28 -14.06 0.42
CA ARG A 12 19.18 -13.51 -0.39
C ARG A 12 17.94 -14.39 -0.38
N HIS A 13 18.09 -15.71 -0.48
CA HIS A 13 16.96 -16.63 -0.40
C HIS A 13 16.30 -16.59 0.98
N LEU A 14 17.09 -16.60 2.05
CA LEU A 14 16.61 -16.46 3.41
C LEU A 14 15.86 -15.14 3.61
N TYR A 15 16.40 -14.03 3.10
CA TYR A 15 15.75 -12.73 3.20
C TYR A 15 14.49 -12.61 2.35
N THR A 16 14.47 -13.19 1.16
CA THR A 16 13.25 -13.27 0.36
C THR A 16 12.16 -14.04 1.11
N TYR A 17 12.53 -15.15 1.77
CA TYR A 17 11.61 -15.89 2.62
C TYR A 17 11.14 -15.07 3.82
N LEU A 18 12.05 -14.39 4.53
CA LEU A 18 11.73 -13.52 5.67
C LEU A 18 10.82 -12.36 5.25
N ILE A 19 11.03 -11.76 4.08
CA ILE A 19 10.21 -10.68 3.52
C ILE A 19 8.81 -11.21 3.12
N ASN A 20 8.73 -12.39 2.53
CA ASN A 20 7.44 -12.99 2.18
C ASN A 20 6.65 -13.41 3.43
N TYR A 21 7.34 -14.02 4.39
CA TYR A 21 6.79 -14.34 5.71
C TYR A 21 6.36 -13.06 6.43
N ALA A 22 7.17 -12.01 6.33
CA ALA A 22 6.90 -10.71 6.90
C ALA A 22 5.63 -10.07 6.35
N VAL A 23 5.49 -10.05 5.03
CA VAL A 23 4.29 -9.56 4.36
C VAL A 23 3.08 -10.38 4.81
N GLN A 24 3.23 -11.70 4.95
CA GLN A 24 2.16 -12.58 5.43
C GLN A 24 1.76 -12.28 6.89
N GLN A 25 2.73 -12.08 7.79
CA GLN A 25 2.50 -11.79 9.22
C GLN A 25 2.02 -10.36 9.45
N SER A 26 2.45 -9.39 8.66
CA SER A 26 2.05 -7.99 8.80
C SER A 26 0.55 -7.74 8.57
N ASN A 27 -0.14 -8.68 7.91
CA ASN A 27 -1.59 -8.68 7.80
C ASN A 27 -2.31 -8.95 9.15
N SER A 28 -1.57 -9.23 10.23
CA SER A 28 -2.08 -9.34 11.60
C SER A 28 -2.10 -8.02 12.37
N GLY A 29 -1.50 -6.94 11.85
CA GLY A 29 -1.53 -5.60 12.45
C GLY A 29 -0.44 -5.30 13.48
N ASP A 30 0.56 -6.17 13.65
CA ASP A 30 1.65 -5.94 14.58
C ASP A 30 2.72 -4.99 14.01
N ASN A 31 2.75 -3.75 14.49
CA ASN A 31 3.72 -2.72 14.11
C ASN A 31 5.15 -3.04 14.57
N GLN A 32 5.35 -3.86 15.61
CA GLN A 32 6.69 -4.21 16.10
C GLN A 32 7.49 -4.95 15.02
N PHE A 33 6.80 -5.81 14.28
CA PHE A 33 7.39 -6.60 13.24
C PHE A 33 7.90 -5.76 12.04
N TYR A 34 7.23 -4.66 11.71
CA TYR A 34 7.73 -3.73 10.68
C TYR A 34 9.02 -3.02 11.08
N GLN A 35 9.23 -2.75 12.38
CA GLN A 35 10.47 -2.13 12.87
C GLN A 35 11.66 -3.07 12.73
N GLU A 36 11.50 -4.34 13.10
CA GLU A 36 12.55 -5.35 12.91
C GLU A 36 12.90 -5.54 11.43
N LEU A 37 11.88 -5.55 10.57
CA LEU A 37 12.08 -5.63 9.13
C LEU A 37 12.77 -4.40 8.55
N PHE A 38 12.48 -3.21 9.08
CA PHE A 38 13.13 -1.97 8.67
C PHE A 38 14.63 -1.99 8.97
N GLU A 39 15.00 -2.34 10.20
CA GLU A 39 16.41 -2.46 10.60
C GLU A 39 17.13 -3.56 9.81
N LEU A 40 16.43 -4.66 9.51
CA LEU A 40 16.97 -5.68 8.61
C LEU A 40 17.24 -5.12 7.22
N TYR A 41 16.29 -4.42 6.58
CA TYR A 41 16.51 -3.83 5.27
C TYR A 41 17.68 -2.85 5.25
N ARG A 42 17.82 -2.00 6.28
CA ARG A 42 18.96 -1.10 6.43
C ARG A 42 20.28 -1.86 6.47
N PHE A 43 20.36 -2.88 7.32
CA PHE A 43 21.54 -3.73 7.41
C PHE A 43 21.90 -4.38 6.05
N LEU A 44 20.92 -4.88 5.31
CA LEU A 44 21.16 -5.52 4.02
C LEU A 44 21.58 -4.55 2.91
N LEU A 45 21.09 -3.31 2.96
CA LEU A 45 21.52 -2.24 2.06
C LEU A 45 22.96 -1.81 2.38
N GLU A 46 23.29 -1.62 3.65
CA GLU A 46 24.65 -1.28 4.11
C GLU A 46 25.69 -2.34 3.71
N LYS A 47 25.30 -3.62 3.67
CA LYS A 47 26.14 -4.73 3.22
C LYS A 47 26.06 -5.00 1.71
N SER A 48 25.30 -4.20 0.96
CA SER A 48 25.04 -4.38 -0.47
C SER A 48 24.54 -5.78 -0.85
N ILE A 49 23.90 -6.50 0.09
CA ILE A 49 23.43 -7.88 -0.11
C ILE A 49 22.25 -7.92 -1.09
N LEU A 50 21.39 -6.90 -1.05
CA LEU A 50 20.21 -6.80 -1.92
C LEU A 50 20.54 -6.34 -3.35
N ILE A 51 21.71 -5.75 -3.57
CA ILE A 51 22.13 -5.27 -4.88
C ILE A 51 22.77 -6.45 -5.62
N LYS A 52 22.22 -6.80 -6.79
CA LYS A 52 22.74 -7.86 -7.65
C LYS A 52 23.05 -7.27 -9.01
N ASN A 53 24.29 -7.41 -9.48
CA ASN A 53 24.74 -6.84 -10.77
C ASN A 53 24.38 -5.35 -10.90
N ASP A 54 24.64 -4.58 -9.85
CA ASP A 54 24.27 -3.16 -9.75
C ASP A 54 22.79 -2.87 -10.00
N SER A 55 21.93 -3.83 -9.65
CA SER A 55 20.50 -3.73 -9.82
C SER A 55 19.72 -4.15 -8.57
N LEU A 56 18.60 -3.48 -8.38
CA LEU A 56 17.61 -3.80 -7.36
C LEU A 56 16.25 -3.93 -8.03
N THR A 57 15.53 -5.00 -7.74
CA THR A 57 14.23 -5.23 -8.39
C THR A 57 13.22 -4.18 -7.93
N GLN A 58 12.28 -3.81 -8.79
CA GLN A 58 11.20 -2.88 -8.44
C GLN A 58 10.38 -3.32 -7.22
N TRP A 59 10.27 -4.63 -7.01
CA TRP A 59 9.54 -5.23 -5.88
C TRP A 59 10.31 -5.03 -4.58
N THR A 60 11.62 -5.32 -4.58
CA THR A 60 12.48 -5.07 -3.43
C THR A 60 12.49 -3.58 -3.07
N PHE A 61 12.59 -2.70 -4.07
CA PHE A 61 12.60 -1.25 -3.89
C PHE A 61 11.30 -0.77 -3.23
N THR A 62 10.15 -1.20 -3.78
CA THR A 62 8.81 -0.86 -3.27
C THR A 62 8.57 -1.42 -1.86
N ASN A 63 9.08 -2.62 -1.56
CA ASN A 63 8.94 -3.22 -0.23
C ASN A 63 9.73 -2.46 0.84
N ILE A 64 10.98 -2.07 0.55
CA ILE A 64 11.80 -1.24 1.44
C ILE A 64 11.06 0.06 1.78
N ILE A 65 10.51 0.72 0.76
CA ILE A 65 9.76 1.97 0.91
C ILE A 65 8.49 1.76 1.73
N THR A 66 7.74 0.68 1.45
CA THR A 66 6.53 0.32 2.20
C THR A 66 6.85 0.15 3.68
N VAL A 67 7.97 -0.48 4.01
CA VAL A 67 8.40 -0.70 5.40
C VAL A 67 8.85 0.60 6.06
N GLY A 68 9.60 1.44 5.36
CA GLY A 68 9.96 2.78 5.84
C GLY A 68 8.74 3.66 6.11
N ILE A 69 7.73 3.59 5.25
CA ILE A 69 6.42 4.25 5.44
C ILE A 69 5.70 3.71 6.68
N ARG A 70 5.57 2.38 6.80
CA ARG A 70 4.84 1.73 7.91
C ARG A 70 5.47 1.99 9.27
N THR A 71 6.79 2.11 9.30
CA THR A 71 7.57 2.48 10.49
C THR A 71 7.64 3.99 10.74
N LYS A 72 7.00 4.80 9.88
CA LYS A 72 6.98 6.27 9.92
C LYS A 72 8.36 6.93 9.75
N ASN A 73 9.34 6.19 9.22
CA ASN A 73 10.67 6.69 8.89
C ASN A 73 10.67 7.47 7.56
N TYR A 74 9.86 8.51 7.46
CA TYR A 74 9.58 9.21 6.20
C TYR A 74 10.80 9.90 5.60
N ALA A 75 11.62 10.56 6.42
CA ALA A 75 12.82 11.24 5.95
C ALA A 75 13.85 10.25 5.37
N TRP A 76 14.08 9.14 6.09
CA TRP A 76 14.92 8.06 5.59
C TRP A 76 14.38 7.47 4.29
N THR A 77 13.06 7.27 4.20
CA THR A 77 12.41 6.70 3.01
C THR A 77 12.58 7.60 1.80
N GLU A 78 12.42 8.91 1.98
CA GLU A 78 12.63 9.91 0.95
C GLU A 78 14.08 9.91 0.44
N GLN A 79 15.04 9.89 1.36
CA GLN A 79 16.47 9.79 1.04
C GLN A 79 16.79 8.49 0.29
N PHE A 80 16.28 7.35 0.77
CA PHE A 80 16.45 6.06 0.11
C PHE A 80 15.99 6.12 -1.36
N ILE A 81 14.81 6.69 -1.63
CA ILE A 81 14.27 6.83 -2.99
C ILE A 81 15.21 7.66 -3.87
N GLN A 82 15.70 8.79 -3.36
CA GLN A 82 16.57 9.71 -4.11
C GLN A 82 17.94 9.10 -4.40
N GLU A 83 18.52 8.41 -3.43
CA GLU A 83 19.88 7.87 -3.54
C GLU A 83 19.91 6.56 -4.30
N ASN A 84 18.89 5.70 -4.19
CA ASN A 84 18.97 4.31 -4.67
C ASN A 84 18.18 4.06 -5.97
N ASN A 85 17.46 5.04 -6.54
CA ASN A 85 16.67 4.82 -7.75
C ASN A 85 17.52 4.42 -8.97
N HIS A 86 18.82 4.72 -8.99
CA HIS A 86 19.71 4.36 -10.09
C HIS A 86 19.91 2.84 -10.22
N PHE A 87 19.70 2.07 -9.16
CA PHE A 87 19.70 0.61 -9.19
C PHE A 87 18.45 0.00 -9.86
N LEU A 88 17.41 0.79 -10.12
CA LEU A 88 16.25 0.34 -10.87
C LEU A 88 16.57 0.29 -12.37
N LEU A 89 15.99 -0.70 -13.05
CA LEU A 89 16.01 -0.78 -14.51
C LEU A 89 15.54 0.55 -15.12
N PRO A 90 16.29 1.15 -16.07
CA PRO A 90 15.98 2.48 -16.59
C PRO A 90 14.54 2.63 -17.10
N GLU A 91 14.00 1.59 -17.73
CA GLU A 91 12.64 1.56 -18.29
C GLU A 91 11.54 1.54 -17.21
N LEU A 92 11.83 1.05 -16.00
CA LEU A 92 10.86 1.01 -14.89
C LEU A 92 11.07 2.14 -13.89
N ARG A 93 12.28 2.69 -13.82
CA ARG A 93 12.73 3.63 -12.78
C ARG A 93 11.75 4.76 -12.54
N GLN A 94 11.36 5.48 -13.59
CA GLN A 94 10.48 6.65 -13.45
C GLN A 94 9.13 6.26 -12.84
N ASN A 95 8.52 5.19 -13.34
CA ASN A 95 7.20 4.75 -12.87
C ASN A 95 7.25 4.27 -11.41
N VAL A 96 8.26 3.46 -11.07
CA VAL A 96 8.45 2.94 -9.71
C VAL A 96 8.68 4.07 -8.71
N VAL A 97 9.55 5.03 -9.04
CA VAL A 97 9.82 6.20 -8.19
C VAL A 97 8.56 7.05 -8.03
N THR A 98 7.86 7.34 -9.12
CA THR A 98 6.64 8.17 -9.10
C THR A 98 5.55 7.56 -8.23
N TYR A 99 5.27 6.26 -8.39
CA TYR A 99 4.30 5.55 -7.56
C TYR A 99 4.70 5.56 -6.07
N ASN A 100 5.96 5.28 -5.76
CA ASN A 100 6.43 5.20 -4.38
C ASN A 100 6.45 6.58 -3.70
N LEU A 101 6.81 7.65 -4.41
CA LEU A 101 6.70 9.02 -3.91
C LEU A 101 5.24 9.39 -3.65
N ALA A 102 4.31 9.00 -4.54
CA ALA A 102 2.88 9.22 -4.29
C ALA A 102 2.41 8.57 -2.98
N ASN A 103 2.85 7.33 -2.73
CA ASN A 103 2.53 6.61 -1.51
C ASN A 103 3.13 7.30 -0.27
N LEU A 104 4.38 7.76 -0.35
CA LEU A 104 5.02 8.51 0.72
C LEU A 104 4.31 9.84 1.01
N HIS A 105 3.94 10.61 -0.02
CA HIS A 105 3.19 11.85 0.14
C HIS A 105 1.81 11.62 0.76
N PHE A 106 1.11 10.57 0.34
CA PHE A 106 -0.19 10.19 0.93
C PHE A 106 -0.08 9.97 2.44
N GLU A 107 0.94 9.22 2.87
CA GLU A 107 1.16 8.89 4.28
C GLU A 107 1.65 10.09 5.10
N LYS A 108 2.39 11.02 4.47
CA LYS A 108 2.71 12.35 5.03
C LYS A 108 1.51 13.31 5.04
N LYS A 109 0.33 12.87 4.59
CA LYS A 109 -0.91 13.66 4.42
C LYS A 109 -0.80 14.82 3.41
N ASP A 110 0.21 14.80 2.55
CA ASP A 110 0.35 15.72 1.42
C ASP A 110 -0.43 15.19 0.21
N TYR A 111 -1.75 15.29 0.29
CA TYR A 111 -2.67 14.73 -0.70
C TYR A 111 -2.54 15.40 -2.07
N ALA A 112 -2.21 16.69 -2.13
CA ALA A 112 -2.03 17.42 -3.37
C ALA A 112 -0.82 16.90 -4.15
N SER A 113 0.33 16.72 -3.49
CA SER A 113 1.51 16.12 -4.13
C SER A 113 1.27 14.66 -4.49
N ALA A 114 0.61 13.89 -3.63
CA ALA A 114 0.26 12.50 -3.93
C ALA A 114 -0.58 12.40 -5.21
N LEU A 115 -1.65 13.20 -5.35
CA LEU A 115 -2.48 13.20 -6.57
C LEU A 115 -1.71 13.62 -7.82
N ARG A 116 -0.83 14.63 -7.73
CA ARG A 116 0.03 15.05 -8.85
C ARG A 116 0.94 13.91 -9.32
N MET A 117 1.56 13.18 -8.39
CA MET A 117 2.39 12.02 -8.71
C MET A 117 1.56 10.90 -9.34
N LEU A 118 0.37 10.61 -8.80
CA LEU A 118 -0.51 9.54 -9.31
C LEU A 118 -1.01 9.80 -10.74
N HIS A 119 -1.06 11.05 -11.20
CA HIS A 119 -1.38 11.37 -12.59
C HIS A 119 -0.28 10.93 -13.56
N ASN A 120 0.98 10.91 -13.10
CA ASN A 120 2.15 10.58 -13.89
C ASN A 120 2.57 9.10 -13.78
N VAL A 121 1.81 8.28 -13.04
CA VAL A 121 2.07 6.84 -12.94
C VAL A 121 1.62 6.16 -14.24
N GLU A 122 2.55 5.50 -14.91
CA GLU A 122 2.27 4.67 -16.06
C GLU A 122 1.70 3.33 -15.62
N PHE A 123 0.58 2.92 -16.22
CA PHE A 123 -0.09 1.66 -15.89
C PHE A 123 0.50 0.48 -16.68
N THR A 124 1.84 0.33 -16.61
CA THR A 124 2.58 -0.74 -17.30
C THR A 124 2.33 -2.12 -16.70
N ASP A 125 2.05 -2.18 -15.39
CA ASP A 125 1.62 -3.40 -14.68
C ASP A 125 0.30 -3.14 -13.95
N SER A 126 -0.57 -4.15 -13.96
CA SER A 126 -1.85 -4.15 -13.23
C SER A 126 -1.70 -3.91 -11.73
N PHE A 127 -0.57 -4.29 -11.13
CA PHE A 127 -0.24 -3.99 -9.74
C PHE A 127 -0.16 -2.48 -9.52
N TYR A 128 0.68 -1.75 -10.26
CA TYR A 128 0.82 -0.30 -10.08
C TYR A 128 -0.48 0.45 -10.39
N HIS A 129 -1.21 0.00 -11.41
CA HIS A 129 -2.52 0.56 -11.71
C HIS A 129 -3.47 0.43 -10.53
N LEU A 130 -3.65 -0.79 -10.01
CA LEU A 130 -4.57 -1.02 -8.90
C LEU A 130 -4.11 -0.30 -7.61
N SER A 131 -2.81 -0.36 -7.30
CA SER A 131 -2.25 0.28 -6.12
C SER A 131 -2.36 1.80 -6.17
N ALA A 132 -2.11 2.43 -7.32
CA ALA A 132 -2.33 3.86 -7.53
C ALA A 132 -3.81 4.23 -7.34
N LYS A 133 -4.74 3.40 -7.85
CA LYS A 133 -6.18 3.61 -7.66
C LYS A 133 -6.58 3.54 -6.19
N PHE A 134 -6.00 2.65 -5.40
CA PHE A 134 -6.24 2.63 -3.96
C PHE A 134 -5.82 3.92 -3.27
N ILE A 135 -4.65 4.47 -3.60
CA ILE A 135 -4.22 5.75 -3.01
C ILE A 135 -5.18 6.88 -3.43
N GLN A 136 -5.54 6.98 -4.72
CA GLN A 136 -6.50 7.98 -5.21
C GLN A 136 -7.85 7.87 -4.48
N LEU A 137 -8.37 6.66 -4.31
CA LEU A 137 -9.63 6.39 -3.60
C LEU A 137 -9.57 6.84 -2.14
N LYS A 138 -8.48 6.52 -1.43
CA LYS A 138 -8.30 6.96 -0.04
C LYS A 138 -8.22 8.49 0.06
N ILE A 139 -7.51 9.14 -0.85
CA ILE A 139 -7.41 10.60 -0.89
C ILE A 139 -8.79 11.22 -1.10
N TYR A 140 -9.55 10.76 -2.10
CA TYR A 140 -10.89 11.30 -2.36
C TYR A 140 -11.85 11.08 -1.18
N TYR A 141 -11.71 9.97 -0.45
CA TYR A 141 -12.48 9.76 0.76
C TYR A 141 -12.11 10.78 1.86
N VAL A 142 -10.82 10.94 2.15
CA VAL A 142 -10.34 11.87 3.19
C VAL A 142 -10.66 13.33 2.87
N LEU A 143 -10.60 13.71 1.59
CA LEU A 143 -10.95 15.06 1.13
C LEU A 143 -12.46 15.28 0.94
N HIS A 144 -13.29 14.28 1.24
CA HIS A 144 -14.74 14.30 1.04
C HIS A 144 -15.18 14.58 -0.42
N GLU A 145 -14.32 14.25 -1.39
CA GLU A 145 -14.55 14.36 -2.84
C GLU A 145 -15.48 13.23 -3.33
N THR A 146 -16.72 13.24 -2.85
CA THR A 146 -17.66 12.11 -2.93
C THR A 146 -17.98 11.72 -4.37
N GLU A 147 -18.23 12.68 -5.26
CA GLU A 147 -18.54 12.39 -6.66
C GLU A 147 -17.37 11.72 -7.37
N ALA A 148 -16.16 12.27 -7.22
CA ALA A 148 -14.94 11.72 -7.78
C ALA A 148 -14.64 10.32 -7.21
N LEU A 149 -14.84 10.14 -5.90
CA LEU A 149 -14.70 8.84 -5.23
C LEU A 149 -15.63 7.79 -5.82
N LEU A 150 -16.93 8.08 -5.91
CA LEU A 150 -17.93 7.14 -6.43
C LEU A 150 -17.70 6.81 -7.90
N ALA A 151 -17.33 7.80 -8.72
CA ALA A 151 -16.94 7.57 -10.11
C ALA A 151 -15.70 6.66 -10.21
N LEU A 152 -14.69 6.90 -9.38
CA LEU A 152 -13.46 6.10 -9.35
C LEU A 152 -13.71 4.66 -8.86
N ILE A 153 -14.61 4.47 -7.89
CA ILE A 153 -15.03 3.13 -7.46
C ILE A 153 -15.62 2.36 -8.65
N GLN A 154 -16.51 2.97 -9.42
CA GLN A 154 -17.15 2.32 -10.56
C GLN A 154 -16.16 1.96 -11.68
N THR A 155 -15.25 2.89 -12.03
CA THR A 155 -14.23 2.61 -13.05
C THR A 155 -13.26 1.54 -12.59
N THR A 156 -12.85 1.55 -11.32
CA THR A 156 -11.95 0.52 -10.75
C THR A 156 -12.61 -0.86 -10.71
N ARG A 157 -13.91 -0.96 -10.37
CA ARG A 157 -14.67 -2.23 -10.48
C ARG A 157 -14.66 -2.80 -11.89
N ARG A 158 -14.93 -1.96 -12.90
CA ARG A 158 -14.91 -2.38 -14.32
C ARG A 158 -13.51 -2.83 -14.76
N PHE A 159 -12.47 -2.13 -14.32
CA PHE A 159 -11.08 -2.53 -14.54
C PHE A 159 -10.80 -3.92 -13.95
N LEU A 160 -11.12 -4.14 -12.67
CA LEU A 160 -10.90 -5.42 -11.98
C LEU A 160 -11.59 -6.61 -12.67
N GLN A 161 -12.80 -6.40 -13.18
CA GLN A 161 -13.55 -7.42 -13.91
C GLN A 161 -12.88 -7.82 -15.24
N ARG A 162 -12.36 -6.84 -15.98
CA ARG A 162 -11.77 -7.04 -17.32
C ARG A 162 -10.31 -7.48 -17.26
N ASN A 163 -9.60 -7.14 -16.19
CA ASN A 163 -8.18 -7.39 -16.05
C ASN A 163 -7.88 -8.90 -16.04
N ARG A 164 -6.89 -9.36 -16.81
CA ARG A 164 -6.49 -10.78 -16.84
C ARG A 164 -5.18 -11.09 -16.13
N GLN A 165 -4.42 -10.07 -15.73
CA GLN A 165 -3.13 -10.21 -15.04
C GLN A 165 -3.31 -10.44 -13.53
N LEU A 166 -4.34 -9.86 -12.92
CA LEU A 166 -4.61 -10.01 -11.49
C LEU A 166 -5.20 -11.38 -11.15
N SER A 167 -4.73 -11.96 -10.05
CA SER A 167 -5.24 -13.22 -9.52
C SER A 167 -6.68 -13.10 -9.02
N THR A 168 -7.38 -14.23 -8.91
CA THR A 168 -8.74 -14.30 -8.35
C THR A 168 -8.79 -13.73 -6.93
N TYR A 169 -7.76 -14.01 -6.12
CA TYR A 169 -7.60 -13.48 -4.77
C TYR A 169 -7.47 -11.95 -4.78
N GLN A 170 -6.56 -11.39 -5.59
CA GLN A 170 -6.35 -9.94 -5.68
C GLN A 170 -7.63 -9.23 -6.13
N LYS A 171 -8.33 -9.75 -7.13
CA LYS A 171 -9.61 -9.19 -7.58
C LYS A 171 -10.66 -9.22 -6.47
N LYS A 172 -10.86 -10.36 -5.81
CA LYS A 172 -11.84 -10.50 -4.72
C LYS A 172 -11.54 -9.54 -3.57
N SER A 173 -10.28 -9.51 -3.13
CA SER A 173 -9.80 -8.64 -2.05
C SER A 173 -10.04 -7.16 -2.35
N SER A 174 -9.77 -6.75 -3.60
CA SER A 174 -9.99 -5.39 -4.08
C SER A 174 -11.48 -5.03 -4.19
N LEU A 175 -12.31 -5.94 -4.69
CA LEU A 175 -13.75 -5.72 -4.78
C LEU A 175 -14.40 -5.59 -3.40
N HIS A 176 -13.95 -6.35 -2.40
CA HIS A 176 -14.38 -6.17 -1.01
C HIS A 176 -13.99 -4.79 -0.48
N PHE A 177 -12.74 -4.34 -0.69
CA PHE A 177 -12.32 -2.98 -0.34
C PHE A 177 -13.23 -1.91 -0.96
N LEU A 178 -13.47 -1.98 -2.28
CA LEU A 178 -14.33 -1.02 -2.97
C LEU A 178 -15.79 -1.05 -2.47
N THR A 179 -16.26 -2.20 -1.99
CA THR A 179 -17.60 -2.35 -1.42
C THR A 179 -17.69 -1.71 -0.05
N LEU A 180 -16.72 -1.98 0.83
CA LEU A 180 -16.66 -1.38 2.16
C LEU A 180 -16.42 0.13 2.09
N LEU A 181 -15.53 0.60 1.21
CA LEU A 181 -15.29 2.03 1.02
C LEU A 181 -16.57 2.78 0.59
N GLN A 182 -17.37 2.19 -0.30
CA GLN A 182 -18.65 2.79 -0.69
C GLN A 182 -19.63 2.86 0.50
N LYS A 183 -19.73 1.81 1.31
CA LYS A 183 -20.58 1.79 2.52
C LYS A 183 -20.09 2.79 3.57
N LEU A 184 -18.78 2.87 3.77
CA LEU A 184 -18.10 3.81 4.66
C LEU A 184 -18.42 5.26 4.26
N THR A 185 -18.31 5.56 2.96
CA THR A 185 -18.68 6.89 2.40
C THR A 185 -20.13 7.24 2.71
N GLN A 186 -21.05 6.30 2.48
CA GLN A 186 -22.48 6.52 2.78
C GLN A 186 -22.71 6.77 4.27
N ALA A 187 -22.06 6.01 5.16
CA ALA A 187 -22.17 6.22 6.59
C ALA A 187 -21.63 7.59 7.02
N THR A 188 -20.52 8.03 6.43
CA THR A 188 -19.90 9.34 6.69
C THR A 188 -20.82 10.49 6.27
N ILE A 189 -21.47 10.38 5.11
CA ILE A 189 -22.46 11.37 4.64
C ILE A 189 -23.68 11.40 5.58
N LEU A 190 -24.15 10.23 6.03
CA LEU A 190 -25.25 10.19 6.99
C LEU A 190 -24.87 10.82 8.33
N GLN A 191 -23.61 10.69 8.78
CA GLN A 191 -23.09 11.34 10.00
C GLN A 191 -23.07 12.86 9.93
N SER A 192 -22.73 13.41 8.76
CA SER A 192 -22.65 14.87 8.60
C SER A 192 -24.03 15.50 8.48
N LEU A 193 -25.03 14.76 7.99
CA LEU A 193 -26.40 15.22 7.86
C LEU A 193 -27.25 14.96 9.12
N TYR A 194 -26.97 13.89 9.86
CA TYR A 194 -27.69 13.43 11.05
C TYR A 194 -26.75 12.68 12.01
N GLN A 195 -27.13 12.46 13.27
CA GLN A 195 -26.36 11.53 14.11
C GLN A 195 -26.43 10.12 13.49
N VAL A 196 -25.27 9.50 13.18
CA VAL A 196 -25.23 8.16 12.56
C VAL A 196 -26.10 7.23 13.37
N PRO A 197 -27.14 6.60 12.77
CA PRO A 197 -27.86 5.58 13.49
C PRO A 197 -26.87 4.48 13.83
N LYS A 198 -26.67 4.16 15.11
CA LYS A 198 -25.73 3.11 15.59
C LYS A 198 -25.79 1.84 14.73
N ALA A 199 -26.97 1.50 14.23
CA ALA A 199 -27.21 0.41 13.28
C ALA A 199 -26.32 0.44 12.00
N HIS A 200 -26.07 1.60 11.39
CA HIS A 200 -25.24 1.72 10.20
C HIS A 200 -23.76 1.44 10.51
N TYR A 201 -23.23 2.02 11.60
CA TYR A 201 -21.88 1.71 12.09
C TYR A 201 -21.74 0.22 12.42
N HIS A 202 -22.70 -0.38 13.15
CA HIS A 202 -22.66 -1.79 13.53
C HIS A 202 -22.70 -2.72 12.31
N LYS A 203 -23.50 -2.38 11.29
CA LYS A 203 -23.54 -3.12 10.02
C LYS A 203 -22.22 -3.02 9.27
N LEU A 204 -21.63 -1.83 9.17
CA LEU A 204 -20.34 -1.62 8.53
C LEU A 204 -19.23 -2.41 9.23
N LYS A 205 -19.17 -2.34 10.57
CA LYS A 205 -18.20 -3.08 11.39
C LYS A 205 -18.38 -4.60 11.24
N LYS A 206 -19.61 -5.09 11.23
CA LYS A 206 -19.90 -6.51 10.96
C LYS A 206 -19.42 -6.94 9.58
N ASP A 207 -19.72 -6.15 8.53
CA ASP A 207 -19.28 -6.44 7.17
C ASP A 207 -17.75 -6.45 7.07
N TYR A 208 -17.07 -5.50 7.72
CA TYR A 208 -15.61 -5.43 7.81
C TYR A 208 -15.01 -6.71 8.41
N LEU A 209 -15.57 -7.19 9.53
CA LEU A 209 -15.08 -8.40 10.21
C LEU A 209 -15.32 -9.70 9.41
N GLN A 210 -16.33 -9.73 8.53
CA GLN A 210 -16.72 -10.93 7.77
C GLN A 210 -16.10 -11.00 6.37
N MET A 211 -15.75 -9.87 5.76
CA MET A 211 -15.20 -9.83 4.41
C MET A 211 -13.74 -10.28 4.37
N SER A 212 -13.51 -11.48 3.82
CA SER A 212 -12.17 -12.01 3.55
C SER A 212 -12.10 -12.64 2.15
N PRO A 213 -11.02 -12.40 1.38
CA PRO A 213 -9.88 -11.52 1.69
C PRO A 213 -10.23 -10.03 1.62
N LEU A 214 -9.44 -9.15 2.23
CA LEU A 214 -9.70 -7.70 2.23
C LEU A 214 -8.41 -6.88 2.04
N ALA A 215 -8.38 -6.05 1.01
CA ALA A 215 -7.27 -5.15 0.74
C ALA A 215 -7.35 -3.91 1.63
N ASN A 216 -6.20 -3.34 2.00
CA ASN A 216 -6.12 -2.12 2.82
C ASN A 216 -6.92 -2.22 4.14
N LYS A 217 -6.96 -3.42 4.73
CA LYS A 217 -7.74 -3.75 5.94
C LYS A 217 -7.51 -2.75 7.07
N GLN A 218 -6.25 -2.50 7.43
CA GLN A 218 -5.88 -1.58 8.51
C GLN A 218 -6.43 -0.15 8.28
N TRP A 219 -6.28 0.38 7.07
CA TRP A 219 -6.78 1.72 6.76
C TRP A 219 -8.31 1.79 6.84
N LEU A 220 -9.02 0.75 6.38
CA LEU A 220 -10.48 0.68 6.55
C LEU A 220 -10.88 0.63 8.03
N GLU A 221 -10.15 -0.11 8.86
CA GLU A 221 -10.39 -0.18 10.30
C GLU A 221 -10.23 1.19 10.96
N GLU A 222 -9.13 1.88 10.69
CA GLU A 222 -8.88 3.25 11.18
C GLU A 222 -10.04 4.19 10.82
N MET A 223 -10.46 4.20 9.55
CA MET A 223 -11.58 5.05 9.12
C MET A 223 -12.94 4.63 9.69
N ILE A 224 -13.17 3.34 9.93
CA ILE A 224 -14.40 2.86 10.57
C ILE A 224 -14.43 3.30 12.04
N GLU A 225 -13.33 3.17 12.76
CA GLU A 225 -13.27 3.58 14.18
C GLU A 225 -13.40 5.10 14.35
N GLU A 226 -12.92 5.91 13.40
CA GLU A 226 -13.19 7.36 13.37
C GLU A 226 -14.69 7.69 13.26
N LEU A 227 -15.51 6.81 12.66
CA LEU A 227 -16.96 6.96 12.59
C LEU A 227 -17.71 6.45 13.84
N ASN A 228 -17.01 5.92 14.85
CA ASN A 228 -17.65 5.38 16.05
C ASN A 228 -18.43 6.48 16.80
N PRO A 229 -19.77 6.35 16.95
CA PRO A 229 -20.63 7.41 17.48
C PRO A 229 -20.55 7.64 19.00
#